data_AF-A0A966NXQ0-F1
#
_entry.id   AF-A0A966NXQ0-F1
#
_cell.length_a   1.000
_cell.length_b   1.000
_cell.length_c   1.000
_cell.angle_alpha   90.00
_cell.angle_beta   90.00
_cell.angle_gamma   90.00
#
_symmetry.space_group_name_H-M   'P 1'
#
loop_
_entity.id
_entity.type
_entity.pdbx_description
1 polymer ?
#
loop_
_entity_poly.entity_id
_entity_poly.type
_entity_poly.pdbx_seq_one_letter_code
_entity_poly.pdbx_strand_id
1 'polypeptide(L)' 'IEDKLRLVGGDVTTSDVGHSVLDELRATDEVAYMRFASVYKNFDDAADFRRELALLQKRSTRA' A
#
# COMPACT_ATOMS: atom_id res chain seq x y z
N ILE A 1 8.31 6.42 -7.57
CA ILE A 1 8.59 6.10 -6.15
C ILE A 1 10.00 6.53 -5.76
N GLU A 2 11.04 6.06 -6.47
CA GLU A 2 12.44 6.41 -6.22
C GLU A 2 12.69 7.93 -6.16
N ASP A 3 12.27 8.68 -7.19
CA ASP A 3 12.47 10.14 -7.24
C ASP A 3 11.83 10.85 -6.03
N LYS A 4 10.64 10.39 -5.61
CA LYS A 4 9.92 10.96 -4.47
C LYS A 4 10.70 10.73 -3.16
N LEU A 5 11.27 9.53 -2.98
CA LEU A 5 12.04 9.19 -1.78
C LEU A 5 13.40 9.91 -1.75
N ARG A 6 14.04 10.09 -2.91
CA ARG A 6 15.31 10.81 -3.04
C ARG A 6 15.19 12.28 -2.59
N LEU A 7 14.03 12.90 -2.80
CA LEU A 7 13.76 14.29 -2.41
C LEU A 7 13.55 14.47 -0.89
N VAL A 8 13.23 13.40 -0.15
CA VAL A 8 13.09 13.45 1.32
C VAL A 8 14.44 13.69 2.00
N GLY A 9 15.53 13.21 1.37
CA GLY A 9 16.89 13.29 1.90
C GLY A 9 17.14 12.33 3.07
N GLY A 10 18.42 11.98 3.30
CA GLY A 10 18.81 11.01 4.33
C GLY A 10 18.67 9.55 3.91
N ASP A 11 18.82 8.64 4.89
CA ASP A 11 18.71 7.20 4.68
C ASP A 11 17.25 6.79 4.48
N VAL A 12 16.99 6.04 3.41
CA VAL A 12 15.64 5.54 3.07
C VAL A 12 15.50 4.11 3.60
N THR A 13 14.52 3.88 4.47
CA THR A 13 14.26 2.54 5.00
C THR A 13 13.39 1.72 4.05
N THR A 14 13.43 0.39 4.21
CA THR A 14 12.50 -0.49 3.48
C THR A 14 11.04 -0.23 3.83
N SER A 15 10.77 0.28 5.05
CA SER A 15 9.43 0.68 5.46
C SER A 15 8.93 1.87 4.65
N ASP A 16 9.79 2.88 4.44
CA ASP A 16 9.45 4.08 3.65
C ASP A 16 9.12 3.72 2.19
N VAL A 17 9.90 2.80 1.61
CA VAL A 17 9.65 2.26 0.27
C VAL A 17 8.31 1.53 0.25
N GLY A 18 8.07 0.61 1.18
CA GLY A 18 6.83 -0.17 1.22
C GLY A 18 5.57 0.67 1.41
N HIS A 19 5.63 1.68 2.28
CA HIS A 19 4.54 2.64 2.45
C HIS A 19 4.28 3.44 1.17
N SER A 20 5.34 3.90 0.51
CA SER A 20 5.23 4.65 -0.75
C SER A 20 4.64 3.79 -1.87
N VAL A 21 5.01 2.52 -1.96
CA VAL A 21 4.42 1.55 -2.91
C VAL A 21 2.94 1.34 -2.62
N LEU A 22 2.58 1.12 -1.35
CA LEU A 22 1.18 0.95 -0.95
C LEU A 22 0.34 2.17 -1.33
N ASP A 23 0.80 3.38 -1.07
CA ASP A 23 0.03 4.59 -1.36
C ASP A 23 -0.20 4.81 -2.86
N GLU A 24 0.82 4.56 -3.67
CA GLU A 24 0.75 4.65 -5.13
C GLU A 24 -0.21 3.59 -5.70
N LEU A 25 -0.02 2.32 -5.34
CA LEU A 25 -0.86 1.23 -5.82
C LEU A 25 -2.32 1.42 -5.40
N ARG A 26 -2.57 1.97 -4.20
CA ARG A 26 -3.94 2.22 -3.72
C ARG A 26 -4.69 3.24 -4.58
N ALA A 27 -3.99 4.05 -5.39
CA ALA A 27 -4.60 5.00 -6.32
C ALA A 27 -4.66 4.48 -7.76
N THR A 28 -3.71 3.62 -8.14
CA THR A 28 -3.50 3.22 -9.54
C THR A 28 -4.06 1.83 -9.87
N ASP A 29 -3.97 0.87 -8.95
CA ASP A 29 -4.42 -0.51 -9.16
C ASP A 29 -4.72 -1.22 -7.83
N GLU A 30 -6.01 -1.42 -7.56
CA GLU A 30 -6.49 -2.08 -6.32
C GLU A 30 -6.07 -3.56 -6.22
N VAL A 31 -5.94 -4.28 -7.34
CA VAL A 31 -5.55 -5.69 -7.34
C VAL A 31 -4.06 -5.82 -7.05
N ALA A 32 -3.22 -4.99 -7.66
CA ALA A 32 -1.79 -4.93 -7.37
C ALA A 32 -1.54 -4.47 -5.92
N TYR A 33 -2.30 -3.49 -5.44
CA TYR A 33 -2.28 -3.06 -4.04
C TYR A 33 -2.53 -4.24 -3.09
N MET A 34 -3.60 -5.03 -3.32
CA MET A 34 -3.94 -6.16 -2.45
C MET A 34 -2.86 -7.23 -2.42
N ARG A 35 -2.23 -7.53 -3.57
CA ARG A 35 -1.12 -8.48 -3.67
C ARG A 35 0.12 -8.03 -2.90
N PHE A 36 0.43 -6.73 -2.98
CA PHE A 36 1.57 -6.17 -2.25
C PHE A 36 1.28 -6.12 -0.75
N ALA A 37 0.09 -5.62 -0.38
CA ALA A 37 -0.33 -5.49 1.02
C ALA A 37 -0.35 -6.84 1.75
N SER A 38 -0.76 -7.92 1.08
CA SER A 38 -0.83 -9.24 1.73
C SER A 38 0.53 -9.75 2.20
N VAL A 39 1.59 -9.46 1.45
CA VAL A 39 2.97 -9.81 1.85
C VAL A 39 3.52 -8.76 2.81
N TYR A 40 3.44 -7.47 2.47
CA TYR A 40 4.04 -6.40 3.26
C TYR A 40 3.46 -6.31 4.68
N LYS A 41 2.15 -6.53 4.84
CA LYS A 41 1.46 -6.49 6.14
C LYS A 41 1.32 -7.88 6.79
N ASN A 42 1.93 -8.92 6.21
CA ASN A 42 1.87 -10.30 6.70
C ASN A 42 0.44 -10.78 6.96
N PHE A 43 -0.40 -10.78 5.93
CA PHE A 43 -1.74 -11.35 6.05
C PHE A 43 -1.66 -12.84 6.36
N ASP A 44 -2.48 -13.28 7.30
CA ASP A 44 -2.52 -14.66 7.77
C ASP A 44 -3.78 -15.37 7.28
N ASP A 45 -4.91 -14.66 7.23
CA ASP A 45 -6.20 -15.27 6.93
C ASP A 45 -7.11 -14.43 6.01
N ALA A 46 -8.24 -15.02 5.63
CA ALA A 46 -9.23 -14.34 4.81
C ALA A 46 -9.85 -13.10 5.49
N ALA A 47 -9.76 -12.97 6.82
CA ALA A 47 -10.23 -11.78 7.52
C ALA A 47 -9.31 -10.58 7.28
N ASP A 48 -8.00 -10.78 7.13
CA ASP A 48 -7.07 -9.71 6.71
C ASP A 48 -7.47 -9.13 5.36
N PHE A 49 -7.74 -10.00 4.38
CA PHE A 49 -8.19 -9.57 3.05
C PHE A 49 -9.50 -8.79 3.13
N ARG A 50 -10.49 -9.26 3.91
CA ARG A 50 -11.77 -8.57 4.09
C ARG A 50 -11.59 -7.19 4.74
N ARG A 51 -10.75 -7.10 5.77
CA ARG A 51 -10.43 -5.83 6.44
C ARG A 51 -9.84 -4.83 5.45
N GLU A 52 -8.84 -5.25 4.68
CA GLU A 52 -8.16 -4.38 3.73
C GLU A 52 -9.06 -3.97 2.56
N LEU A 53 -9.88 -4.89 2.03
CA LEU A 53 -10.85 -4.60 0.97
C LEU A 53 -11.89 -3.56 1.43
N ALA A 54 -12.36 -3.65 2.68
CA ALA A 54 -13.29 -2.67 3.22
C ALA A 54 -12.65 -1.26 3.33
N LEU A 55 -11.34 -1.17 3.56
CA LEU A 55 -10.60 0.11 3.56
C LEU A 55 -10.48 0.69 2.15
N LEU A 56 -10.24 -0.15 1.14
CA LEU A 56 -10.19 0.26 -0.27
C LEU A 56 -11.54 0.82 -0.72
N GLN A 57 -12.63 0.11 -0.46
CA GLN A 57 -13.98 0.53 -0.84
C GLN A 57 -14.37 1.87 -0.21
N LYS A 58 -14.06 2.09 1.08
CA LYS A 58 -14.29 3.37 1.75
C LYS A 58 -13.57 4.54 1.10
N ARG A 59 -12.43 4.29 0.45
CA ARG A 59 -11.66 5.29 -0.31
C ARG A 59 -12.26 5.54 -1.69
N SER A 60 -12.64 4.48 -2.41
CA SER A 60 -13.28 4.56 -3.72
C SER A 60 -14.57 5.40 -3.68
N THR A 61 -15.38 5.27 -2.63
CA THR A 61 -16.62 6.07 -2.47
C THR A 61 -16.37 7.54 -2.08
N ARG A 62 -15.14 7.93 -1.75
CA ARG A 62 -14.77 9.30 -1.36
C ARG A 62 -14.03 10.08 -2.46
N ALA A 63 -13.72 9.43 -3.58
CA ALA A 63 -13.13 10.05 -4.77
C ALA A 63 -14.22 10.45 -5.76
#